data_AF-A0A9E0X238-F1
#
_entry.id   AF-A0A9E0X238-F1
#
_cell.length_a   1.000
_cell.length_b   1.000
_cell.length_c   1.000
_cell.angle_alpha   90.00
_cell.angle_beta   90.00
_cell.angle_gamma   90.00
#
_symmetry.space_group_name_H-M   'P 1'
#
loop_
_entity.id
_entity.type
_entity.pdbx_description
1 polymer ?
#
loop_
_entity_poly.entity_id
_entity_poly.type
_entity_poly.pdbx_seq_one_letter_code
_entity_poly.pdbx_strand_id
1 'polypeptide(L)'
;MPVRLGEGDGAMSLPIRSSWIVSAVVLLALSAASRAGDGACVVGQRVIVEPGHHPATVLAASGASCKVHYEDGAFGDGWTYQFNIQPAGRDAANAAAAAGGPQPGKYTVTIGAGLFQGYLVLRPSGVYEMLLPGGKSGGNGTYRFDAGAGTVTWLSGPLTDPGWDGTQRFEADGKMRKIRIGKRAVATLVVP
;
A
#
# COMPACT_ATOMS: atom_id res chain seq x y z
N MET A 1 3.82 -67.77 38.71
CA MET A 1 2.59 -67.86 37.91
C MET A 1 2.91 -67.39 36.48
N PRO A 2 3.05 -68.30 35.49
CA PRO A 2 3.31 -67.95 34.10
C PRO A 2 2.15 -68.39 33.17
N VAL A 3 1.78 -67.58 32.17
CA VAL A 3 0.94 -67.98 31.01
C VAL A 3 1.39 -67.09 29.83
N ARG A 4 2.26 -67.57 28.92
CA ARG A 4 2.07 -68.33 27.67
C ARG A 4 1.15 -67.71 26.60
N LEU A 5 1.75 -67.57 25.41
CA LEU A 5 1.20 -67.22 24.10
C LEU A 5 0.28 -68.31 23.51
N GLY A 6 -0.69 -67.86 22.71
CA GLY A 6 -1.46 -68.61 21.68
C GLY A 6 -2.37 -67.59 20.97
N GLU A 7 -2.10 -67.20 19.73
CA GLU A 7 -2.46 -67.84 18.45
C GLU A 7 -3.97 -67.84 18.18
N GLY A 8 -4.35 -67.22 17.07
CA GLY A 8 -5.73 -67.04 16.63
C GLY A 8 -5.78 -66.35 15.28
N ASP A 9 -5.40 -67.09 14.23
CA ASP A 9 -5.75 -66.80 12.85
C ASP A 9 -7.25 -66.60 12.70
N GLY A 10 -7.62 -65.44 12.19
CA GLY A 10 -9.00 -65.06 11.95
C GLY A 10 -9.07 -64.10 10.79
N ALA A 11 -8.88 -64.63 9.58
CA ALA A 11 -9.22 -63.95 8.34
C ALA A 11 -10.71 -63.57 8.40
N MET A 12 -11.00 -62.30 8.65
CA MET A 12 -12.35 -61.75 8.56
C MET A 12 -12.35 -60.62 7.54
N SER A 13 -12.88 -60.98 6.38
CA SER A 13 -13.32 -60.12 5.28
C SER A 13 -14.00 -58.86 5.82
N LEU A 14 -13.42 -57.70 5.51
CA LEU A 14 -14.06 -56.41 5.69
C LEU A 14 -14.41 -55.85 4.31
N PRO A 15 -15.70 -55.62 4.03
CA PRO A 15 -16.18 -55.26 2.71
C PRO A 15 -15.65 -53.89 2.28
N ILE A 16 -15.27 -53.84 1.01
CA ILE A 16 -14.95 -52.65 0.21
C ILE A 16 -16.04 -51.60 0.44
N ARG A 17 -15.75 -50.62 1.29
CA ARG A 17 -16.45 -49.34 1.30
C ARG A 17 -15.60 -48.35 0.53
N SER A 18 -16.09 -48.07 -0.67
CA SER A 18 -15.69 -46.99 -1.55
C SER A 18 -15.61 -45.66 -0.81
N SER A 19 -14.43 -45.34 -0.30
CA SER A 19 -14.10 -43.97 0.11
C SER A 19 -13.45 -43.29 -1.07
N TRP A 20 -14.26 -42.48 -1.75
CA TRP A 20 -13.80 -41.52 -2.74
C TRP A 20 -12.86 -40.55 -2.01
N ILE A 21 -11.55 -40.68 -2.24
CA ILE A 21 -10.60 -39.63 -1.86
C ILE A 21 -10.82 -38.51 -2.87
N VAL A 22 -11.65 -37.53 -2.50
CA VAL A 22 -11.72 -36.27 -3.21
C VAL A 22 -10.39 -35.56 -2.95
N SER A 23 -9.55 -35.51 -3.98
CA SER A 23 -8.35 -34.69 -4.03
C SER A 23 -8.71 -33.23 -3.79
N ALA A 24 -8.50 -32.75 -2.56
CA ALA A 24 -8.42 -31.32 -2.30
C ALA A 24 -7.02 -30.85 -2.72
N VAL A 25 -6.86 -30.53 -4.00
CA VAL A 25 -5.74 -29.67 -4.43
C VAL A 25 -6.03 -28.30 -3.82
N VAL A 26 -5.41 -28.02 -2.69
CA VAL A 26 -5.35 -26.66 -2.15
C VAL A 26 -4.47 -25.87 -3.13
N LEU A 27 -5.12 -25.23 -4.10
CA LEU A 27 -4.53 -24.12 -4.84
C LEU A 27 -4.30 -23.01 -3.82
N LEU A 28 -3.14 -23.04 -3.17
CA LEU A 28 -2.56 -21.86 -2.53
C LEU A 28 -2.42 -20.82 -3.63
N ALA A 29 -3.40 -19.91 -3.70
CA ALA A 29 -3.26 -18.65 -4.41
C ALA A 29 -2.14 -17.90 -3.71
N LEU A 30 -0.91 -18.11 -4.19
CA LEU A 30 0.24 -17.33 -3.83
C LEU A 30 -0.06 -15.91 -4.32
N SER A 31 -0.57 -15.06 -3.43
CA SER A 31 -0.69 -13.64 -3.70
C SER A 31 0.73 -13.09 -3.80
N ALA A 32 1.28 -13.11 -5.02
CA ALA A 32 2.47 -12.36 -5.34
C ALA A 32 2.20 -10.90 -5.00
N ALA A 33 2.90 -10.39 -3.98
CA ALA A 33 2.97 -8.97 -3.73
C ALA A 33 3.80 -8.35 -4.86
N SER A 34 3.13 -8.00 -5.94
CA SER A 34 3.72 -7.31 -7.08
C SER A 34 4.14 -5.91 -6.65
N ARG A 35 5.34 -5.50 -7.07
CA ARG A 35 5.95 -4.22 -6.70
C ARG A 35 5.14 -3.08 -7.32
N ALA A 36 5.12 -1.93 -6.65
CA ALA A 36 4.45 -0.73 -7.13
C ALA A 36 4.76 -0.44 -8.62
N GLY A 37 3.76 -0.64 -9.48
CA GLY A 37 3.85 -0.54 -10.95
C GLY A 37 2.76 -1.32 -11.71
N ASP A 38 2.24 -2.41 -11.15
CA ASP A 38 1.66 -3.51 -11.94
C ASP A 38 0.15 -3.45 -12.28
N GLY A 39 -0.43 -2.26 -12.51
CA GLY A 39 -1.89 -2.18 -12.78
C GLY A 39 -2.39 -1.03 -13.64
N ALA A 40 -1.54 -0.13 -14.13
CA ALA A 40 -2.03 1.03 -14.91
C ALA A 40 -2.44 0.65 -16.34
N CYS A 41 -1.89 -0.42 -16.90
CA CYS A 41 -2.06 -0.80 -18.31
C CYS A 41 -2.84 -2.09 -18.50
N VAL A 42 -3.96 -2.20 -17.80
CA VAL A 42 -4.91 -3.27 -18.03
C VAL A 42 -5.81 -2.85 -19.19
N VAL A 43 -5.88 -3.65 -20.24
CA VAL A 43 -6.76 -3.37 -21.39
C VAL A 43 -8.21 -3.23 -20.90
N GLY A 44 -8.89 -2.18 -21.34
CA GLY A 44 -10.24 -1.81 -20.90
C GLY A 44 -10.29 -0.95 -19.63
N GLN A 45 -9.16 -0.71 -18.96
CA GLN A 45 -9.12 0.16 -17.78
C GLN A 45 -9.18 1.63 -18.17
N ARG A 46 -9.98 2.41 -17.42
CA ARG A 46 -9.93 3.88 -17.47
C ARG A 46 -8.74 4.40 -16.68
N VAL A 47 -8.06 5.37 -17.25
CA VAL A 47 -6.82 5.96 -16.75
C VAL A 47 -6.82 7.47 -16.97
N ILE A 48 -5.87 8.15 -16.33
CA ILE A 48 -5.49 9.53 -16.63
C ILE A 48 -4.10 9.50 -17.22
N VAL A 49 -3.90 10.20 -18.34
CA VAL A 49 -2.62 10.33 -19.03
C VAL A 49 -2.03 11.71 -18.74
N GLU A 50 -0.79 11.70 -18.25
CA GLU A 50 0.04 12.87 -18.00
C GLU A 50 1.04 13.11 -19.13
N PRO A 51 1.52 14.35 -19.32
CA PRO A 51 1.08 15.57 -18.62
C PRO A 51 -0.27 16.07 -19.13
N GLY A 52 -1.04 16.73 -18.28
CA GLY A 52 -2.23 17.49 -18.70
C GLY A 52 -3.57 16.88 -18.29
N HIS A 53 -3.56 15.81 -17.48
CA HIS A 53 -4.75 15.23 -16.88
C HIS A 53 -5.79 14.71 -17.90
N HIS A 54 -5.34 14.03 -18.95
CA HIS A 54 -6.22 13.60 -20.03
C HIS A 54 -6.91 12.26 -19.69
N PRO A 55 -8.25 12.18 -19.58
CA PRO A 55 -8.95 10.92 -19.36
C PRO A 55 -8.81 10.02 -20.59
N ALA A 56 -8.47 8.76 -20.36
CA ALA A 56 -8.28 7.80 -21.44
C ALA A 56 -8.69 6.38 -21.05
N THR A 57 -8.93 5.54 -22.04
CA THR A 57 -9.13 4.09 -21.87
C THR A 57 -7.99 3.31 -22.52
N VAL A 58 -7.42 2.35 -21.80
CA VAL A 58 -6.34 1.50 -22.33
C VAL A 58 -6.89 0.53 -23.38
N LEU A 59 -6.36 0.61 -24.59
CA LEU A 59 -6.70 -0.27 -25.72
C LEU A 59 -5.76 -1.46 -25.83
N ALA A 60 -4.47 -1.27 -25.53
CA ALA A 60 -3.45 -2.31 -25.62
C ALA A 60 -2.29 -2.04 -24.66
N ALA A 61 -1.55 -3.08 -24.29
CA ALA A 61 -0.32 -2.96 -23.50
C ALA A 61 0.83 -3.68 -24.22
N SER A 62 2.01 -3.07 -24.23
CA SER A 62 3.22 -3.65 -24.81
C SER A 62 4.45 -3.14 -24.03
N GLY A 63 5.10 -4.04 -23.31
CA GLY A 63 6.23 -3.68 -22.45
C GLY A 63 5.87 -2.57 -21.46
N ALA A 64 6.64 -1.49 -21.48
CA ALA A 64 6.45 -0.31 -20.61
C ALA A 64 5.54 0.78 -21.23
N SER A 65 4.79 0.44 -22.29
CA SER A 65 3.94 1.38 -23.01
C SER A 65 2.53 0.82 -23.22
N CYS A 66 1.57 1.73 -23.34
CA CYS A 66 0.16 1.40 -23.39
C CYS A 66 -0.50 2.24 -24.46
N LYS A 67 -1.24 1.59 -25.35
CA LYS A 67 -2.05 2.28 -26.34
C LYS A 67 -3.32 2.71 -25.64
N VAL A 68 -3.67 3.98 -25.75
CA VAL A 68 -4.82 4.59 -25.08
C VAL A 68 -5.71 5.30 -26.09
N HIS A 69 -7.01 5.31 -25.82
CA HIS A 69 -8.01 6.16 -26.46
C HIS A 69 -8.26 7.35 -25.54
N TYR A 70 -7.94 8.57 -25.99
CA TYR A 70 -8.21 9.79 -25.22
C TYR A 70 -9.69 10.16 -25.33
N GLU A 71 -10.35 10.27 -24.20
CA GLU A 71 -11.81 10.48 -24.11
C GLU A 71 -12.20 11.96 -24.23
N ASP A 72 -11.23 12.86 -24.05
CA ASP A 72 -11.43 14.32 -24.12
C ASP A 72 -11.27 14.89 -25.54
N GLY A 73 -10.88 14.06 -26.51
CA GLY A 73 -10.63 14.48 -27.89
C GLY A 73 -9.43 15.40 -28.07
N ALA A 74 -8.60 15.61 -27.04
CA ALA A 74 -7.39 16.43 -27.13
C ALA A 74 -6.34 15.79 -28.06
N PHE A 75 -6.34 14.46 -28.11
CA PHE A 75 -5.45 13.66 -28.96
C PHE A 75 -6.21 12.50 -29.59
N GLY A 76 -5.70 11.97 -30.70
CA GLY A 76 -6.14 10.69 -31.24
C GLY A 76 -5.54 9.52 -30.46
N ASP A 77 -5.98 8.30 -30.76
CA ASP A 77 -5.45 7.08 -30.17
C ASP A 77 -3.93 6.99 -30.34
N GLY A 78 -3.21 6.70 -29.26
CA GLY A 78 -1.75 6.74 -29.27
C GLY A 78 -1.11 5.84 -28.22
N TRP A 79 0.17 5.54 -28.43
CA TRP A 79 0.99 4.89 -27.42
C TRP A 79 1.54 5.95 -26.46
N THR A 80 1.42 5.69 -25.17
CA THR A 80 2.08 6.48 -24.11
C THR A 80 2.81 5.56 -23.15
N TYR A 81 3.83 6.07 -22.48
CA TYR A 81 4.59 5.29 -21.52
C TYR A 81 3.80 5.09 -20.23
N GLN A 82 3.95 3.92 -19.60
CA GLN A 82 3.25 3.57 -18.37
C GLN A 82 3.51 4.55 -17.21
N PHE A 83 4.68 5.19 -17.16
CA PHE A 83 4.97 6.20 -16.13
C PHE A 83 4.14 7.48 -16.26
N ASN A 84 3.54 7.72 -17.43
CA ASN A 84 2.60 8.81 -17.67
C ASN A 84 1.15 8.42 -17.35
N ILE A 85 0.89 7.17 -16.96
CA ILE A 85 -0.47 6.66 -16.79
C ILE A 85 -0.77 6.52 -15.30
N GLN A 86 -1.89 7.11 -14.89
CA GLN A 86 -2.45 6.97 -13.55
C GLN A 86 -3.80 6.25 -13.62
N PRO A 87 -4.15 5.40 -12.64
CA PRO A 87 -5.49 4.81 -12.58
C PRO A 87 -6.58 5.90 -12.50
N ALA A 88 -7.67 5.77 -13.26
CA ALA A 88 -8.80 6.67 -13.12
C ALA A 88 -9.40 6.51 -11.71
N GLY A 89 -9.68 7.64 -11.06
CA GLY A 89 -10.12 7.65 -9.67
C GLY A 89 -8.99 7.61 -8.64
N ARG A 90 -7.71 7.59 -9.04
CA ARG A 90 -6.59 7.80 -8.10
C ARG A 90 -6.77 9.10 -7.32
N ASP A 91 -7.19 10.18 -7.96
CA ASP A 91 -7.45 11.46 -7.26
C ASP A 91 -8.63 11.39 -6.31
N ALA A 92 -9.71 10.69 -6.67
CA ALA A 92 -10.86 10.48 -5.79
C ALA A 92 -10.52 9.55 -4.62
N ALA A 93 -9.73 8.50 -4.86
CA ALA A 93 -9.21 7.60 -3.82
C ALA A 93 -8.20 8.32 -2.92
N ASN A 94 -7.34 9.17 -3.50
CA ASN A 94 -6.44 10.04 -2.77
C ASN A 94 -7.23 11.05 -1.93
N ALA A 95 -8.29 11.67 -2.48
CA ALA A 95 -9.16 12.62 -1.80
C ALA A 95 -9.99 11.95 -0.68
N ALA A 96 -10.47 10.73 -0.90
CA ALA A 96 -11.16 9.92 0.10
C ALA A 96 -10.21 9.44 1.21
N ALA A 97 -9.01 8.97 0.86
CA ALA A 97 -7.95 8.66 1.82
C ALA A 97 -7.53 9.89 2.63
N ALA A 98 -7.51 11.06 1.98
CA ALA A 98 -7.28 12.36 2.58
C ALA A 98 -8.39 12.83 3.53
N ALA A 99 -9.64 12.45 3.29
CA ALA A 99 -10.74 12.64 4.23
C ALA A 99 -10.66 11.66 5.41
N GLY A 100 -9.95 10.53 5.23
CA GLY A 100 -9.72 9.50 6.25
C GLY A 100 -8.37 9.60 6.99
N GLY A 101 -7.50 10.57 6.67
CA GLY A 101 -6.24 10.80 7.37
C GLY A 101 -5.02 11.07 6.49
N PRO A 102 -3.80 10.94 7.05
CA PRO A 102 -2.58 11.07 6.28
C PRO A 102 -2.51 9.95 5.24
N GLN A 103 -2.18 10.32 4.00
CA GLN A 103 -2.02 9.36 2.93
C GLN A 103 -0.81 8.44 3.19
N PRO A 104 -0.93 7.14 2.93
CA PRO A 104 0.24 6.28 2.85
C PRO A 104 1.21 6.81 1.79
N GLY A 105 2.50 6.85 2.11
CA GLY A 105 3.51 7.42 1.23
C GLY A 105 4.73 7.94 1.96
N LYS A 106 5.67 8.47 1.17
CA LYS A 106 6.90 9.07 1.67
C LYS A 106 6.70 10.56 1.91
N TYR A 107 7.06 11.02 3.09
CA TYR A 107 7.01 12.41 3.50
C TYR A 107 8.42 12.93 3.72
N THR A 108 8.72 14.12 3.23
CA THR A 108 9.94 14.86 3.55
C THR A 108 9.79 15.51 4.92
N VAL A 109 10.71 15.23 5.84
CA VAL A 109 10.75 15.84 7.17
C VAL A 109 11.70 17.03 7.16
N THR A 110 11.18 18.20 7.53
CA THR A 110 11.97 19.41 7.71
C THR A 110 11.84 19.95 9.13
N ILE A 111 12.92 20.53 9.67
CA ILE A 111 12.93 21.26 10.94
C ILE A 111 13.16 22.75 10.73
N GLY A 112 12.43 23.58 11.49
CA GLY A 112 12.67 25.01 11.62
C GLY A 112 12.53 25.73 10.28
N ALA A 113 13.58 26.43 9.86
CA ALA A 113 13.61 27.18 8.60
C ALA A 113 13.77 26.29 7.35
N GLY A 114 13.34 25.03 7.39
CA GLY A 114 13.38 24.11 6.25
C GLY A 114 14.59 23.18 6.19
N LEU A 115 15.32 22.98 7.30
CA LEU A 115 16.43 22.04 7.34
C LEU A 115 15.92 20.61 7.15
N PHE A 116 16.38 19.95 6.09
CA PHE A 116 16.02 18.56 5.80
C PHE A 116 16.61 17.63 6.87
N GLN A 117 15.74 16.83 7.49
CA GLN A 117 16.13 15.90 8.55
C GLN A 117 15.93 14.44 8.15
N GLY A 118 15.27 14.17 7.03
CA GLY A 118 15.02 12.80 6.59
C GLY A 118 13.64 12.61 6.00
N TYR A 119 13.15 11.38 6.07
CA TYR A 119 11.86 10.99 5.54
C TYR A 119 11.03 10.26 6.59
N LEU A 120 9.72 10.41 6.49
CA LEU A 120 8.74 9.61 7.20
C LEU A 120 7.93 8.82 6.16
N VAL A 121 7.93 7.50 6.27
CA VAL A 121 7.17 6.63 5.36
C VAL A 121 5.97 6.10 6.11
N LEU A 122 4.77 6.49 5.70
CA LEU A 122 3.52 5.97 6.24
C LEU A 122 3.01 4.80 5.39
N ARG A 123 2.61 3.72 6.05
CA ARG A 123 2.01 2.54 5.42
C ARG A 123 0.52 2.46 5.73
N PRO A 124 -0.29 1.80 4.87
CA PRO A 124 -1.75 1.69 5.06
C PRO A 124 -2.17 0.98 6.36
N SER A 125 -1.29 0.19 6.97
CA SER A 125 -1.56 -0.60 8.18
C SER A 125 -1.35 0.17 9.49
N GLY A 126 -1.26 1.50 9.46
CA GLY A 126 -0.93 2.30 10.65
C GLY A 126 0.52 2.09 11.12
N VAL A 127 1.41 1.66 10.23
CA VAL A 127 2.84 1.48 10.50
C VAL A 127 3.61 2.61 9.84
N TYR A 128 4.66 3.09 10.49
CA TYR A 128 5.57 4.07 9.92
C TYR A 128 7.03 3.65 10.05
N GLU A 129 7.86 4.22 9.18
CA GLU A 129 9.32 4.15 9.26
C GLU A 129 9.91 5.55 9.14
N MET A 130 10.85 5.87 10.02
CA MET A 130 11.64 7.09 9.94
C MET A 130 12.97 6.77 9.27
N LEU A 131 13.35 7.55 8.27
CA LEU A 131 14.62 7.44 7.57
C LEU A 131 15.42 8.71 7.84
N LEU A 132 16.60 8.58 8.43
CA LEU A 132 17.56 9.66 8.66
C LEU A 132 18.17 10.13 7.32
N PRO A 133 18.90 11.28 7.31
CA PRO A 133 19.60 11.72 6.12
C PRO A 133 20.55 10.63 5.63
N GLY A 134 20.58 10.40 4.32
CA GLY A 134 21.29 9.27 3.71
C GLY A 134 20.52 7.95 3.71
N GLY A 135 19.24 7.93 4.10
CA GLY A 135 18.35 6.77 3.97
C GLY A 135 18.54 5.68 5.02
N LYS A 136 19.36 5.95 6.05
CA LYS A 136 19.52 5.03 7.18
C LYS A 136 18.22 4.98 7.99
N SER A 137 17.80 3.79 8.42
CA SER A 137 16.63 3.68 9.28
C SER A 137 16.89 4.36 10.62
N GLY A 138 16.02 5.30 10.98
CA GLY A 138 15.94 5.94 12.28
C GLY A 138 14.97 5.23 13.23
N GLY A 139 14.40 4.10 12.81
CA GLY A 139 13.44 3.31 13.57
C GLY A 139 12.07 3.23 12.91
N ASN A 140 11.26 2.30 13.40
CA ASN A 140 9.87 2.12 12.97
C ASN A 140 8.92 2.24 14.17
N GLY A 141 7.65 2.36 13.86
CA GLY A 141 6.61 2.44 14.87
C GLY A 141 5.23 2.32 14.29
N THR A 142 4.24 2.54 15.14
CA THR A 142 2.83 2.51 14.77
C THR A 142 2.18 3.83 15.08
N TYR A 143 1.13 4.16 14.32
CA TYR A 143 0.36 5.37 14.48
C TYR A 143 -1.13 5.10 14.29
N ARG A 144 -1.94 5.96 14.89
CA ARG A 144 -3.38 6.03 14.67
C ARG A 144 -3.74 7.42 14.17
N PHE A 145 -4.76 7.52 13.33
CA PHE A 145 -5.36 8.80 12.98
C PHE A 145 -6.77 8.92 13.56
N ASP A 146 -7.05 10.03 14.21
CA ASP A 146 -8.37 10.44 14.63
C ASP A 146 -8.93 11.45 13.63
N ALA A 147 -9.91 11.02 12.83
CA ALA A 147 -10.53 11.86 11.81
C ALA A 147 -11.42 12.96 12.39
N GLY A 148 -12.02 12.74 13.56
CA GLY A 148 -12.83 13.76 14.24
C GLY A 148 -11.97 14.90 14.77
N ALA A 149 -10.77 14.58 15.28
CA ALA A 149 -9.82 15.55 15.78
C ALA A 149 -8.79 16.04 14.73
N GLY A 150 -8.77 15.45 13.53
CA GLY A 150 -7.73 15.72 12.52
C GLY A 150 -6.31 15.48 13.04
N THR A 151 -6.14 14.49 13.91
CA THR A 151 -4.94 14.31 14.73
C THR A 151 -4.29 12.95 14.49
N VAL A 152 -2.98 12.93 14.27
CA VAL A 152 -2.18 11.69 14.28
C VAL A 152 -1.77 11.38 15.71
N THR A 153 -1.63 10.11 16.09
CA THR A 153 -1.10 9.67 17.38
C THR A 153 -0.05 8.60 17.14
N TRP A 154 1.22 8.88 17.41
CA TRP A 154 2.29 7.90 17.42
C TRP A 154 2.15 7.01 18.66
N LEU A 155 1.98 5.70 18.43
CA LEU A 155 1.74 4.71 19.48
C LEU A 155 3.04 4.01 19.93
N SER A 156 4.04 3.97 19.05
CA SER A 156 5.35 3.36 19.33
C SER A 156 6.44 3.95 18.43
N GLY A 157 7.70 3.69 18.76
CA GLY A 157 8.86 4.05 17.93
C GLY A 157 9.43 5.44 18.25
N PRO A 158 10.37 5.94 17.43
CA PRO A 158 11.13 7.16 17.75
C PRO A 158 10.30 8.44 17.82
N LEU A 159 9.06 8.44 17.29
CA LEU A 159 8.19 9.62 17.30
C LEU A 159 7.37 9.73 18.60
N THR A 160 7.47 8.76 19.50
CA THR A 160 6.95 8.88 20.87
C THR A 160 7.93 9.61 21.80
N ASP A 161 9.17 9.84 21.37
CA ASP A 161 10.16 10.53 22.19
C ASP A 161 9.74 11.98 22.44
N PRO A 162 9.93 12.52 23.66
CA PRO A 162 9.53 13.88 24.03
C PRO A 162 10.11 14.98 23.12
N GLY A 163 11.24 14.72 22.45
CA GLY A 163 11.85 15.64 21.48
C GLY A 163 10.97 15.93 20.26
N TRP A 164 9.95 15.11 20.00
CA TRP A 164 9.00 15.28 18.91
C TRP A 164 7.68 15.93 19.36
N ASP A 165 7.50 16.21 20.65
CA ASP A 165 6.47 17.10 21.25
C ASP A 165 4.99 16.88 20.81
N GLY A 166 4.67 15.78 20.15
CA GLY A 166 3.32 15.21 20.03
C GLY A 166 2.18 16.10 19.48
N THR A 167 2.44 17.31 19.00
CA THR A 167 1.38 18.24 18.54
C THR A 167 1.02 17.91 17.08
N GLN A 168 0.24 16.85 16.95
CA GLN A 168 0.11 16.06 15.72
C GLN A 168 -1.08 16.48 14.88
N ARG A 169 -1.11 17.74 14.46
CA ARG A 169 -2.18 18.22 13.58
C ARG A 169 -1.90 17.80 12.14
N PHE A 170 -2.87 17.14 11.53
CA PHE A 170 -2.91 16.93 10.10
C PHE A 170 -3.50 18.18 9.44
N GLU A 171 -2.74 18.77 8.53
CA GLU A 171 -3.16 19.93 7.76
C GLU A 171 -3.30 19.52 6.29
N ALA A 172 -4.55 19.58 5.81
CA ALA A 172 -4.92 19.35 4.44
C ALA A 172 -5.22 20.71 3.79
N ASP A 173 -4.25 21.29 3.09
CA ASP A 173 -4.44 22.55 2.37
C ASP A 173 -4.34 22.29 0.86
N GLY A 174 -5.51 22.05 0.24
CA GLY A 174 -5.60 21.67 -1.17
C GLY A 174 -4.83 20.38 -1.50
N LYS A 175 -3.79 20.50 -2.34
CA LYS A 175 -2.90 19.39 -2.73
C LYS A 175 -1.79 19.11 -1.71
N MET A 176 -1.52 20.04 -0.78
CA MET A 176 -0.48 19.85 0.23
C MET A 176 -1.02 19.08 1.44
N ARG A 177 -0.28 18.02 1.80
CA ARG A 177 -0.56 17.16 2.95
C ARG A 177 0.59 17.27 3.93
N LYS A 178 0.35 17.91 5.07
CA LYS A 178 1.34 18.14 6.11
C LYS A 178 0.94 17.45 7.40
N ILE A 179 1.93 16.87 8.07
CA ILE A 179 1.81 16.34 9.42
C ILE A 179 2.81 17.12 10.26
N ARG A 180 2.33 17.88 11.24
CA ARG A 180 3.22 18.45 12.24
C ARG A 180 3.68 17.32 13.14
N ILE A 181 4.95 16.95 13.07
CA ILE A 181 5.52 15.85 13.86
C ILE A 181 6.33 16.34 15.06
N GLY A 182 6.41 17.66 15.24
CA GLY A 182 6.86 18.30 16.46
C GLY A 182 6.84 19.82 16.37
N LYS A 183 7.23 20.48 17.46
CA LYS A 183 7.12 21.94 17.60
C LYS A 183 7.72 22.72 16.42
N ARG A 184 8.84 22.21 15.89
CA ARG A 184 9.57 22.80 14.75
C ARG A 184 9.63 21.84 13.55
N ALA A 185 9.03 20.66 13.62
CA ALA A 185 9.19 19.62 12.60
C ALA A 185 7.89 19.37 11.83
N VAL A 186 7.99 19.37 10.51
CA VAL A 186 6.85 19.14 9.60
C VAL A 186 7.23 18.06 8.59
N ALA A 187 6.37 17.06 8.46
CA ALA A 187 6.44 16.04 7.42
C ALA A 187 5.49 16.44 6.29
N THR A 188 6.00 16.62 5.07
CA THR A 188 5.22 16.99 3.88
C THR A 188 5.23 15.86 2.89
N LEU A 189 4.06 15.43 2.40
CA LEU A 189 3.96 14.32 1.45
C LEU A 189 4.73 14.66 0.18
N VAL A 190 5.61 13.75 -0.24
CA VAL A 190 6.23 13.79 -1.56
C VAL A 190 5.21 13.22 -2.52
N VAL A 191 4.51 14.10 -3.23
CA VAL A 191 3.65 13.70 -4.34
C VAL A 191 4.58 13.34 -5.50
N PRO A 192 4.60 12.07 -5.97
CA PRO A 192 5.30 11.70 -7.19
C PRO A 192 4.62 12.32 -8.42
#